data_AF-H9G2W3-F1
#
_entry.id   AF-H9G2W3-F1
#
_cell.length_a   1.000
_cell.length_b   1.000
_cell.length_c   1.000
_cell.angle_alpha   90.00
_cell.angle_beta   90.00
_cell.angle_gamma   90.00
#
_symmetry.space_group_name_H-M   'P 1'
#
loop_
_entity.id
_entity.type
_entity.pdbx_description
1 polymer ?
#
loop_
_entity_poly.entity_id
_entity_poly.type
_entity_poly.pdbx_seq_one_letter_code
_entity_poly.pdbx_strand_id
1 'polypeptide(L)'
;MSLSPVALQTALLILSNSSATTLTDIPGSSKKLITGLNVTDFLDQVQKTTSTAAASDCSTSTWNAWQEWSTCTETCGSCGTQQRFRSCNKPVDTCTCSGSAFEKEYCNLAVCKFPLASCCSGFTPQSSGGTFVCLASS
;
A
#
# COMPACT_ATOMS: atom_id res chain seq x y z
N MET A 1 50.63 65.19 -5.29
CA MET A 1 50.49 63.75 -4.98
C MET A 1 50.47 63.59 -3.47
N SER A 2 49.27 63.61 -2.87
CA SER A 2 48.95 63.43 -1.43
C SER A 2 47.44 63.78 -1.31
N LEU A 3 46.49 63.13 -0.62
CA LEU A 3 46.41 62.04 0.39
C LEU A 3 45.00 61.36 0.33
N SER A 4 44.88 60.16 0.95
CA SER A 4 43.72 59.21 1.20
C SER A 4 42.44 59.82 1.86
N PRO A 5 41.23 59.17 2.06
CA PRO A 5 40.95 57.78 2.59
C PRO A 5 39.59 57.04 2.26
N VAL A 6 39.56 55.71 2.51
CA VAL A 6 38.53 54.84 3.19
C VAL A 6 37.03 54.74 2.74
N ALA A 7 36.58 53.47 2.64
CA ALA A 7 35.22 52.87 2.82
C ALA A 7 34.12 53.00 1.75
N LEU A 8 33.64 51.87 1.19
CA LEU A 8 32.31 51.29 1.47
C LEU A 8 32.11 49.90 0.80
N GLN A 9 31.88 48.88 1.63
CA GLN A 9 31.07 47.63 1.52
C GLN A 9 30.34 47.29 0.20
N THR A 10 30.12 46.02 -0.21
CA THR A 10 29.84 44.76 0.51
C THR A 10 30.10 43.56 -0.41
N ALA A 11 30.82 42.54 0.08
CA ALA A 11 30.96 41.23 -0.56
C ALA A 11 29.74 40.35 -0.25
N LEU A 12 29.06 39.88 -1.29
CA LEU A 12 28.02 38.86 -1.20
C LEU A 12 28.68 37.48 -1.40
N LEU A 13 29.05 36.82 -0.31
CA LEU A 13 29.41 35.40 -0.31
C LEU A 13 28.46 34.69 0.65
N ILE A 14 27.61 33.85 0.04
CA ILE A 14 26.85 32.81 0.71
C ILE A 14 27.88 31.78 1.19
N LEU A 15 27.84 31.37 2.46
CA LEU A 15 27.91 29.97 2.95
C LEU A 15 28.11 29.91 4.48
N SER A 16 27.35 28.98 5.09
CA SER A 16 27.41 28.42 6.45
C SER A 16 27.00 29.32 7.64
N ASN A 17 25.69 29.38 7.92
CA ASN A 17 25.22 29.57 9.30
C ASN A 17 25.44 28.26 10.06
N SER A 18 26.67 28.03 10.53
CA SER A 18 27.01 26.85 11.34
C SER A 18 26.61 27.10 12.78
N SER A 19 25.32 26.99 13.11
CA SER A 19 24.91 26.75 14.50
C SER A 19 25.37 25.33 14.86
N ALA A 20 26.62 25.19 15.28
CA ALA A 20 27.18 23.91 15.69
C ALA A 20 26.53 23.48 17.01
N THR A 21 25.48 22.67 16.92
CA THR A 21 24.81 22.05 18.07
C THR A 21 25.80 21.14 18.79
N THR A 22 26.21 21.50 20.01
CA THR A 22 27.16 20.70 20.80
C THR A 22 26.43 19.79 21.79
N LEU A 23 26.67 18.48 21.65
CA LEU A 23 26.21 17.46 22.58
C LEU A 23 27.28 17.18 23.62
N THR A 24 27.01 17.48 24.89
CA THR A 24 27.90 17.15 25.99
C THR A 24 27.33 15.99 26.80
N ASP A 25 28.20 15.05 27.17
CA ASP A 25 27.82 13.90 27.99
C ASP A 25 27.55 14.33 29.43
N ILE A 26 26.43 13.84 29.99
CA ILE A 26 26.11 14.07 31.40
C ILE A 26 26.72 12.91 32.21
N PRO A 27 27.67 13.17 33.12
CA PRO A 27 28.29 12.11 33.90
C PRO A 27 27.24 11.36 34.73
N GLY A 28 27.17 10.04 34.53
CA GLY A 28 26.20 9.16 35.20
C GLY A 28 24.83 9.02 34.51
N SER A 29 24.64 9.58 33.31
CA SER A 29 23.40 9.43 32.52
C SER A 29 23.68 9.00 31.09
N SER A 30 22.82 8.16 30.51
CA SER A 30 22.83 7.86 29.06
C SER A 30 22.25 9.01 28.21
N LYS A 31 21.99 10.17 28.81
CA LYS A 31 21.43 11.36 28.17
C LYS A 31 22.54 12.36 27.87
N LYS A 32 22.44 13.04 26.72
CA LYS A 32 23.33 14.13 26.31
C LYS A 32 22.64 15.48 26.52
N LEU A 33 23.35 16.44 27.08
CA LEU A 33 22.89 17.83 27.19
C LEU A 33 23.16 18.53 25.87
N ILE A 34 22.11 19.11 25.28
CA ILE A 34 22.25 19.89 24.05
C ILE A 34 22.46 21.35 24.44
N THR A 35 23.56 21.95 24.00
CA THR A 35 23.89 23.36 24.22
C THR A 35 23.91 24.09 22.87
N GLY A 36 23.37 25.31 22.82
CA GLY A 36 23.36 26.12 21.60
C GLY A 36 22.16 25.94 20.64
N LEU A 37 21.05 25.33 21.09
CA LEU A 37 19.81 25.29 20.31
C LEU A 37 19.10 26.65 20.35
N ASN A 38 18.78 27.21 19.18
CA ASN A 38 17.82 28.30 19.06
C ASN A 38 16.39 27.73 19.24
N VAL A 39 15.48 28.46 19.89
CA VAL A 39 14.10 28.01 20.15
C VAL A 39 13.36 27.66 18.84
N THR A 40 13.71 28.33 17.74
CA THR A 40 13.18 28.02 16.40
C THR A 40 13.68 26.67 15.85
N ASP A 41 14.93 26.30 16.13
CA ASP A 41 15.50 24.99 15.74
C ASP A 41 14.97 23.87 16.62
N PHE A 42 14.63 24.16 17.89
CA PHE A 42 14.05 23.18 18.80
C PHE A 42 12.68 22.71 18.31
N LEU A 43 11.84 23.60 17.77
CA LEU A 43 10.54 23.23 17.19
C LEU A 43 10.68 22.37 15.92
N ASP A 44 11.70 22.63 15.10
CA ASP A 44 11.98 21.85 13.89
C ASP A 44 12.55 20.45 14.22
N GLN A 45 13.38 20.36 15.28
CA GLN A 45 13.90 19.08 15.79
C GLN A 45 12.87 18.27 16.59
N VAL A 46 11.91 18.92 17.27
CA VAL A 46 10.76 18.23 17.88
C VAL A 46 9.90 17.58 16.79
N GLN A 47 9.78 18.18 15.59
CA GLN A 47 9.05 17.56 14.49
C GLN A 47 9.78 16.34 13.90
N LYS A 48 11.12 16.35 13.88
CA LYS A 48 11.93 15.23 13.38
C LYS A 48 12.09 14.08 14.38
N THR A 49 12.05 14.36 15.69
CA THR A 49 12.20 13.35 16.76
C THR A 49 10.88 12.91 17.40
N THR A 50 9.77 13.57 17.06
CA THR A 50 8.41 13.23 17.54
C THR A 50 7.51 12.77 16.39
N SER A 51 8.02 11.91 15.52
CA SER A 51 7.18 10.99 14.73
C SER A 51 7.12 9.62 15.43
N THR A 52 6.72 9.63 16.70
CA THR A 52 6.22 8.43 17.39
C THR A 52 4.83 8.71 17.92
N ALA A 53 4.00 9.39 17.13
CA ALA A 53 2.62 8.94 17.02
C ALA A 53 2.67 7.72 16.10
N ALA A 54 2.04 6.63 16.50
CA ALA A 54 1.87 5.45 15.67
C ALA A 54 1.06 5.80 14.41
N ALA A 55 1.68 6.45 13.42
CA ALA A 55 1.20 6.41 12.06
C ALA A 55 1.30 4.94 11.65
N SER A 56 0.17 4.24 11.70
CA SER A 56 0.08 2.86 11.26
C SER A 56 0.50 2.82 9.78
N ASP A 57 1.74 2.41 9.53
CA ASP A 57 2.25 2.27 8.18
C ASP A 57 1.59 1.06 7.53
N CYS A 58 0.61 1.33 6.67
CA CYS A 58 -0.11 0.30 5.94
C CYS A 58 0.55 -0.07 4.61
N SER A 59 1.70 0.53 4.27
CA SER A 59 2.40 0.30 2.98
C SER A 59 2.81 -1.16 2.77
N THR A 60 2.95 -1.92 3.85
CA THR A 60 3.30 -3.35 3.82
C THR A 60 2.08 -4.29 3.80
N SER A 61 0.86 -3.75 3.72
CA SER A 61 -0.37 -4.56 3.70
C SER A 61 -0.53 -5.23 2.34
N THR A 62 -0.47 -6.56 2.32
CA THR A 62 -0.52 -7.35 1.09
C THR A 62 -1.49 -8.50 1.20
N TRP A 63 -2.10 -8.88 0.08
CA TRP A 63 -2.93 -10.08 0.04
C TRP A 63 -2.09 -11.34 0.20
N ASN A 64 -2.56 -12.27 1.02
CA ASN A 64 -2.10 -13.64 0.95
C ASN A 64 -2.58 -14.29 -0.37
N ALA A 65 -2.01 -15.45 -0.69
CA ALA A 65 -2.49 -16.26 -1.80
C ALA A 65 -3.99 -16.53 -1.63
N TRP A 66 -4.69 -16.58 -2.77
CA TRP A 66 -6.06 -17.05 -2.79
C TRP A 66 -6.14 -18.47 -2.24
N GLN A 67 -7.19 -18.72 -1.48
CA GLN A 67 -7.59 -20.09 -1.19
C GLN A 67 -8.06 -20.78 -2.48
N GLU A 68 -8.12 -22.10 -2.42
CA GLU A 68 -8.73 -22.89 -3.48
C GLU A 68 -10.19 -22.48 -3.68
N TRP A 69 -10.65 -22.61 -4.92
CA TRP A 69 -12.06 -22.47 -5.23
C TRP A 69 -12.88 -23.50 -4.46
N SER A 70 -14.04 -23.09 -3.98
CA SER A 70 -15.04 -24.03 -3.49
C SER A 70 -15.47 -24.98 -4.61
N THR A 71 -15.98 -26.14 -4.22
CA THR A 71 -16.68 -26.99 -5.18
C THR A 71 -17.78 -26.20 -5.88
N CYS A 72 -17.88 -26.36 -7.20
CA CYS A 72 -18.94 -25.78 -7.99
C CYS A 72 -20.30 -26.32 -7.54
N THR A 73 -21.31 -25.45 -7.41
CA THR A 73 -22.65 -25.88 -6.96
C THR A 73 -23.38 -26.78 -7.95
N GLU A 74 -23.02 -26.74 -9.23
CA GLU A 74 -23.60 -27.57 -10.29
C GLU A 74 -22.47 -28.17 -11.14
N THR A 75 -22.76 -29.21 -11.91
CA THR A 75 -21.74 -29.97 -12.65
C THR A 75 -21.71 -29.70 -14.16
N CYS A 76 -22.65 -28.91 -14.69
CA CYS A 76 -22.73 -28.58 -16.12
C CYS A 76 -23.53 -27.29 -16.36
N GLY A 77 -23.58 -26.88 -17.62
CA GLY A 77 -24.48 -25.86 -18.16
C GLY A 77 -24.13 -24.42 -17.79
N SER A 78 -22.96 -24.20 -17.17
CA SER A 78 -22.67 -22.93 -16.48
C SER A 78 -23.77 -22.56 -15.47
N CYS A 79 -24.42 -23.57 -14.89
CA CYS A 79 -25.51 -23.40 -13.91
C CYS A 79 -24.98 -23.11 -12.51
N GLY A 80 -23.74 -23.50 -12.25
CA GLY A 80 -23.14 -23.47 -10.92
C GLY A 80 -22.26 -22.26 -10.70
N THR A 81 -22.00 -21.98 -9.43
CA THR A 81 -21.02 -20.97 -9.03
C THR A 81 -20.03 -21.57 -8.05
N GLN A 82 -18.81 -21.04 -8.09
CA GLN A 82 -17.76 -21.33 -7.12
C GLN A 82 -17.25 -20.02 -6.54
N GLN A 83 -16.72 -20.09 -5.33
CA GLN A 83 -16.23 -18.93 -4.59
C GLN A 83 -14.88 -19.21 -3.97
N ARG A 84 -14.06 -18.17 -3.84
CA ARG A 84 -12.79 -18.24 -3.13
C ARG A 84 -12.57 -17.01 -2.27
N PHE A 85 -11.71 -17.16 -1.28
CA PHE A 85 -11.39 -16.12 -0.31
C PHE A 85 -9.88 -15.96 -0.20
N ARG A 86 -9.45 -14.79 0.25
CA ARG A 86 -8.06 -14.53 0.65
C ARG A 86 -8.05 -13.64 1.88
N SER A 87 -7.03 -13.80 2.71
CA SER A 87 -6.81 -12.95 3.87
C SER A 87 -5.82 -11.83 3.56
N CYS A 88 -6.02 -10.68 4.20
CA CYS A 88 -5.08 -9.57 4.13
C CYS A 88 -4.00 -9.77 5.19
N ASN A 89 -2.74 -9.83 4.76
CA ASN A 89 -1.60 -9.77 5.66
C ASN A 89 -1.30 -8.29 5.93
N LYS A 90 -1.46 -7.86 7.18
CA LYS A 90 -1.36 -6.46 7.58
C LYS A 90 -0.59 -6.30 8.89
N PRO A 91 0.21 -5.23 9.03
CA PRO A 91 1.01 -4.99 10.24
C PRO A 91 0.16 -4.48 11.43
N VAL A 92 -0.97 -3.83 11.14
CA VAL A 92 -1.87 -3.22 12.14
C VAL A 92 -3.31 -3.47 11.72
N ASP A 93 -4.21 -3.69 12.67
CA ASP A 93 -5.61 -4.00 12.39
C ASP A 93 -6.39 -2.92 11.64
N THR A 94 -5.97 -1.66 11.78
CA THR A 94 -6.53 -0.51 11.06
C THR A 94 -6.18 -0.50 9.57
N CYS A 95 -5.18 -1.27 9.16
CA CYS A 95 -4.78 -1.36 7.76
C CYS A 95 -5.69 -2.28 6.95
N THR A 96 -5.77 -2.00 5.65
CA THR A 96 -6.58 -2.76 4.70
C THR A 96 -5.79 -3.04 3.42
N CYS A 97 -6.09 -4.16 2.79
CA CYS A 97 -5.55 -4.47 1.48
C CYS A 97 -6.48 -3.92 0.41
N SER A 98 -5.92 -3.30 -0.64
CA SER A 98 -6.72 -2.77 -1.74
C SER A 98 -7.30 -3.89 -2.61
N GLY A 99 -8.61 -3.83 -2.88
CA GLY A 99 -9.36 -4.83 -3.66
C GLY A 99 -10.24 -5.75 -2.81
N SER A 100 -10.81 -6.78 -3.44
CA SER A 100 -11.75 -7.69 -2.76
C SER A 100 -11.03 -8.83 -2.03
N ALA A 101 -11.56 -9.23 -0.88
CA ALA A 101 -11.19 -10.46 -0.16
C ALA A 101 -11.94 -11.71 -0.66
N PHE A 102 -12.91 -11.51 -1.56
CA PHE A 102 -13.87 -12.50 -2.03
C PHE A 102 -14.00 -12.45 -3.54
N GLU A 103 -14.13 -13.62 -4.15
CA GLU A 103 -14.39 -13.76 -5.58
C GLU A 103 -15.41 -14.87 -5.79
N LYS A 104 -16.29 -14.67 -6.78
CA LYS A 104 -17.31 -15.62 -7.18
C LYS A 104 -17.40 -15.65 -8.70
N GLU A 105 -17.44 -16.84 -9.28
CA GLU A 105 -17.55 -17.04 -10.72
C GLU A 105 -18.47 -18.21 -11.07
N TYR A 106 -18.90 -18.24 -12.33
CA TYR A 106 -19.58 -19.41 -12.89
C TYR A 106 -18.59 -20.50 -13.25
N CYS A 107 -19.00 -21.75 -13.09
CA CYS A 107 -18.14 -22.91 -13.27
C CYS A 107 -18.87 -24.03 -14.03
N ASN A 108 -18.12 -25.04 -14.45
CA ASN A 108 -18.63 -26.18 -15.22
C ASN A 108 -19.38 -25.76 -16.50
N LEU A 109 -18.62 -25.13 -17.39
CA LEU A 109 -19.12 -24.58 -18.66
C LEU A 109 -19.56 -25.65 -19.67
N ALA A 110 -19.22 -26.93 -19.47
CA ALA A 110 -19.65 -27.99 -20.38
C ALA A 110 -21.18 -28.07 -20.43
N VAL A 111 -21.75 -28.22 -21.63
CA VAL A 111 -23.21 -28.33 -21.77
C VAL A 111 -23.78 -29.48 -20.96
N CYS A 112 -24.95 -29.27 -20.35
CA CYS A 112 -25.70 -30.37 -19.76
C CYS A 112 -26.32 -31.25 -20.85
N LYS A 113 -26.50 -32.52 -20.52
CA LYS A 113 -27.23 -33.49 -21.35
C LYS A 113 -28.69 -33.57 -20.89
N PHE A 114 -29.56 -34.03 -21.79
CA PHE A 114 -30.96 -34.33 -21.47
C PHE A 114 -31.05 -35.19 -20.18
N PRO A 115 -31.99 -34.91 -19.26
CA PRO A 115 -33.17 -34.05 -19.40
C PRO A 115 -32.97 -32.57 -19.02
N LEU A 116 -31.77 -32.17 -18.63
CA LEU A 116 -31.49 -30.78 -18.24
C LEU A 116 -31.36 -29.89 -19.49
N ALA A 117 -31.68 -28.60 -19.33
CA ALA A 117 -31.37 -27.60 -20.35
C ALA A 117 -29.85 -27.56 -20.58
N SER A 118 -29.42 -27.44 -21.84
CA SER A 118 -27.99 -27.50 -22.18
C SER A 118 -27.16 -26.41 -21.48
N CYS A 119 -27.72 -25.22 -21.30
CA CYS A 119 -27.11 -24.11 -20.57
C CYS A 119 -28.14 -23.44 -19.64
N CYS A 120 -27.68 -22.83 -18.56
CA CYS A 120 -28.50 -22.04 -17.66
C CYS A 120 -28.92 -20.70 -18.28
N SER A 121 -29.87 -20.02 -17.64
CA SER A 121 -30.29 -18.67 -18.03
C SER A 121 -29.11 -17.71 -18.07
N GLY A 122 -29.03 -16.90 -19.13
CA GLY A 122 -27.93 -15.97 -19.38
C GLY A 122 -26.75 -16.57 -20.16
N PHE A 123 -26.76 -17.87 -20.42
CA PHE A 123 -25.73 -18.56 -21.18
C PHE A 123 -26.30 -19.22 -22.43
N THR A 124 -25.51 -19.24 -23.50
CA THR A 124 -25.83 -19.94 -24.74
C THR A 124 -24.73 -20.93 -25.11
N PRO A 125 -25.07 -22.05 -25.79
CA PRO A 125 -24.07 -22.98 -26.29
C PRO A 125 -23.23 -22.31 -27.38
N GLN A 126 -21.92 -22.28 -27.19
CA GLN A 126 -20.93 -21.78 -28.14
C GLN A 126 -19.87 -22.86 -28.39
N SER A 127 -19.35 -22.91 -29.62
CA SER A 127 -18.28 -23.84 -29.98
C SER A 127 -16.93 -23.30 -29.53
N SER A 128 -16.21 -24.06 -28.71
CA SER A 128 -14.84 -23.76 -28.26
C SER A 128 -13.99 -25.03 -28.35
N GLY A 129 -12.94 -25.01 -29.17
CA GLY A 129 -12.03 -26.17 -29.32
C GLY A 129 -12.72 -27.46 -29.79
N GLY A 130 -13.78 -27.36 -30.60
CA GLY A 130 -14.54 -28.51 -31.11
C GLY A 130 -15.54 -29.11 -30.11
N THR A 131 -15.74 -28.47 -28.96
CA THR A 131 -16.76 -28.84 -27.95
C THR A 131 -17.74 -27.70 -27.75
N PHE A 132 -18.98 -28.01 -27.36
CA PHE A 132 -19.96 -27.00 -26.95
C PHE A 132 -19.81 -26.67 -25.47
N VAL A 133 -19.67 -25.38 -25.18
CA VAL A 133 -19.60 -24.81 -23.83
C VAL A 133 -20.64 -23.69 -23.68
N CYS A 134 -21.09 -23.46 -22.47
CA CYS A 134 -22.05 -22.43 -22.12
C CYS A 134 -21.29 -21.15 -21.79
N LEU A 135 -21.49 -20.11 -22.61
CA LEU A 135 -20.84 -18.81 -22.46
C LEU A 135 -21.89 -17.71 -22.42
N ALA A 136 -21.55 -16.59 -21.80
CA ALA A 136 -22.48 -15.48 -21.61
C ALA A 136 -22.96 -14.96 -22.97
N SER A 137 -24.27 -14.85 -23.14
CA SER A 137 -24.87 -14.31 -24.35
C SER A 137 -24.62 -12.81 -24.39
N SER A 138 -23.72 -12.35 -25.27
CA SER A 138 -23.44 -10.93 -25.53
C SER A 138 -24.58 -10.23 -26.26
#